data_AF-A0A7Y2MUX5-F1
#
_entry.id   AF-A0A7Y2MUX5-F1
#
_cell.length_a   1.000
_cell.length_b   1.000
_cell.length_c   1.000
_cell.angle_alpha   90.00
_cell.angle_beta   90.00
_cell.angle_gamma   90.00
#
_symmetry.space_group_name_H-M   'P 1'
#
loop_
_entity.id
_entity.type
_entity.pdbx_description
1 polymer ?
#
loop_
_entity_poly.entity_id
_entity_poly.type
_entity_poly.pdbx_seq_one_letter_code
_entity_poly.pdbx_strand_id
1 'polypeptide(L)' 'MWETCSVQLKVRLPRDIAAQAEEVQKSDPEFLSRVVLYGLTRRSIYRHLRDHPGAVAQDGSEESISLPS' A
#
# COMPACT_ATOMS: atom_id res chain seq x y z
N MET A 1 -11.12 -4.87 -16.70
CA MET A 1 -10.99 -3.41 -16.53
C MET A 1 -11.08 -3.15 -15.04
N TRP A 2 -10.01 -2.71 -14.36
CA TRP A 2 -10.14 -2.33 -12.96
C TRP A 2 -10.85 -0.98 -12.89
N GLU A 3 -11.99 -0.95 -12.22
CA GLU A 3 -12.79 0.26 -12.03
C GLU A 3 -12.02 1.20 -11.11
N THR A 4 -11.71 2.41 -11.59
CA THR A 4 -11.06 3.46 -10.80
C THR A 4 -12.09 4.52 -10.43
N CYS A 5 -12.12 4.93 -9.16
CA CYS A 5 -12.94 6.05 -8.70
C CYS A 5 -12.06 7.23 -8.29
N SER A 6 -12.42 8.43 -8.77
CA SER A 6 -11.82 9.68 -8.30
C SER A 6 -12.43 10.08 -6.97
N VAL A 7 -11.58 10.46 -6.01
CA VAL A 7 -12.00 10.93 -4.68
C VAL A 7 -11.38 12.29 -4.39
N GLN A 8 -12.12 13.17 -3.70
CA GLN A 8 -11.57 14.41 -3.15
C GLN A 8 -11.18 14.18 -1.69
N LEU A 9 -9.91 14.45 -1.35
CA LEU A 9 -9.39 14.28 -0.01
C LEU A 9 -8.93 15.64 0.54
N LYS A 10 -9.57 16.10 1.62
CA LYS A 10 -9.11 17.28 2.37
C LYS A 10 -8.29 16.82 3.56
N VAL A 11 -7.01 17.19 3.60
CA VAL A 11 -6.10 16.85 4.70
C VAL A 11 -5.66 18.10 5.46
N ARG A 12 -5.38 17.94 6.75
CA ARG A 12 -4.70 18.95 7.55
C ARG A 12 -3.28 18.46 7.79
N LEU A 13 -2.31 19.19 7.27
CA LEU A 13 -0.89 18.86 7.38
C LEU A 13 -0.19 19.89 8.29
N PRO A 14 0.89 19.50 8.99
CA PRO A 14 1.80 20.45 9.61
C PRO A 14 2.34 21.43 8.57
N ARG A 15 2.64 22.66 9.01
CA ARG A 15 3.01 23.76 8.11
C ARG A 15 4.18 23.41 7.19
N ASP A 16 5.22 22.78 7.71
CA ASP A 16 6.41 22.42 6.95
C ASP A 16 6.12 21.40 5.85
N ILE A 17 5.23 20.43 6.13
CA ILE A 17 4.83 19.41 5.17
C ILE A 17 3.87 19.98 4.12
N ALA A 18 2.99 20.89 4.52
CA ALA A 18 2.11 21.60 3.59
C ALA A 18 2.92 22.44 2.59
N ALA A 19 3.95 23.15 3.05
CA ALA A 19 4.83 23.94 2.18
C ALA A 19 5.55 23.06 1.15
N GLN A 20 6.08 21.91 1.58
CA GLN A 20 6.70 20.94 0.67
C GLN A 20 5.70 20.37 -0.34
N ALA A 21 4.48 20.05 0.10
CA ALA A 21 3.45 19.54 -0.80
C ALA A 21 3.06 20.58 -1.88
N GLU A 22 2.94 21.87 -1.51
CA GLU A 22 2.66 22.94 -2.46
C GLU A 22 3.81 23.15 -3.46
N GLU A 23 5.06 23.09 -3.02
CA GLU A 23 6.23 23.22 -3.89
C GLU A 23 6.31 22.04 -4.88
N VAL A 24 6.14 20.82 -4.37
CA VAL A 24 6.17 19.62 -5.21
C VAL A 24 5.00 19.59 -6.18
N GLN A 25 3.80 20.02 -5.79
CA GLN A 25 2.64 20.08 -6.67
C GLN A 25 2.84 21.04 -7.86
N LYS A 26 3.62 22.12 -7.69
CA LYS A 26 3.96 23.05 -8.79
C LYS A 26 4.89 22.40 -9.81
N SER A 27 5.82 21.55 -9.36
CA SER A 27 6.76 20.84 -10.23
C SER A 27 6.20 19.54 -10.81
N ASP A 28 5.35 18.86 -10.04
CA ASP A 28 4.81 17.53 -10.32
C ASP A 28 3.41 17.37 -9.69
N PRO A 29 2.35 17.68 -10.43
CA PRO A 29 0.98 17.63 -9.91
C PRO A 29 0.52 16.20 -9.57
N GLU A 30 1.14 15.17 -10.15
CA GLU A 30 0.78 13.76 -9.92
C GLU A 30 1.51 13.13 -8.73
N PHE A 31 2.48 13.85 -8.15
CA PHE A 31 3.26 13.35 -7.01
C PHE A 31 2.37 12.94 -5.84
N LEU A 32 1.42 13.80 -5.45
CA LEU A 32 0.54 13.54 -4.31
C LEU A 32 -0.36 12.33 -4.57
N SER A 33 -0.86 12.16 -5.79
CA SER A 33 -1.61 10.96 -6.21
C SER A 33 -0.80 9.68 -5.98
N ARG A 34 0.48 9.69 -6.38
CA ARG A 34 1.40 8.55 -6.19
C ARG A 34 1.69 8.28 -4.71
N VAL A 35 1.93 9.32 -3.92
CA VAL A 35 2.16 9.20 -2.47
C VAL A 35 0.92 8.66 -1.75
N VAL A 36 -0.27 9.14 -2.11
CA VAL A 36 -1.53 8.65 -1.53
C VAL A 36 -1.74 7.17 -1.88
N LEU A 37 -1.58 6.78 -3.15
CA LEU A 37 -1.68 5.39 -3.57
C LEU A 37 -0.69 4.50 -2.81
N TYR A 38 0.57 4.92 -2.73
CA TYR A 38 1.60 4.20 -2.00
C TYR A 38 1.26 4.08 -0.51
N GLY A 39 0.84 5.17 0.13
CA GLY A 39 0.49 5.22 1.54
C GLY A 39 -0.71 4.33 1.89
N LEU A 40 -1.75 4.31 1.04
CA LEU A 40 -2.93 3.47 1.21
C LEU A 40 -2.60 1.99 1.03
N THR A 41 -1.83 1.64 0.00
CA THR A 41 -1.37 0.26 -0.23
C THR A 41 -0.50 -0.22 0.93
N ARG A 42 0.46 0.60 1.38
CA ARG A 42 1.31 0.29 2.53
C ARG A 42 0.49 0.09 3.80
N ARG A 43 -0.50 0.96 4.06
CA ARG A 43 -1.41 0.81 5.21
C ARG A 43 -2.22 -0.48 5.13
N SER A 44 -2.70 -0.85 3.94
CA SER A 44 -3.46 -2.09 3.74
C SER A 44 -2.59 -3.31 4.09
N ILE A 45 -1.37 -3.37 3.55
CA ILE A 45 -0.43 -4.47 3.82
C ILE A 45 -0.06 -4.53 5.31
N TYR A 46 0.31 -3.40 5.93
CA TYR A 46 0.65 -3.38 7.35
C TYR A 46 -0.52 -3.77 8.26
N ARG A 47 -1.76 -3.38 7.91
CA ARG A 47 -2.96 -3.82 8.64
C ARG A 47 -3.14 -5.33 8.50
N HIS A 48 -3.01 -5.88 7.29
CA HIS A 48 -3.08 -7.32 7.07
C HIS A 48 -2.01 -8.10 7.85
N LEU A 49 -0.77 -7.63 7.87
CA LEU A 49 0.31 -8.25 8.65
C LEU A 49 0.10 -8.16 10.16
N ARG A 50 -0.45 -7.04 10.64
CA ARG A 50 -0.75 -6.84 12.06
C ARG A 50 -1.94 -7.67 12.53
N ASP A 51 -2.97 -7.83 11.68
CA ASP A 51 -4.16 -8.59 12.00
C ASP A 51 -3.98 -10.11 11.77
N HIS A 52 -2.95 -10.54 11.02
CA HIS A 52 -2.58 -11.95 10.80
C HIS A 52 -1.07 -12.19 11.05
N PRO A 53 -0.61 -12.23 12.32
CA PRO A 53 0.78 -12.50 12.65
C PRO A 53 1.27 -13.93 12.34
N GLY A 54 0.42 -14.82 11.80
CA GLY A 54 0.73 -16.25 11.59
C GLY A 54 0.83 -16.74 10.14
N ALA A 55 0.59 -15.89 9.12
CA ALA A 55 0.50 -16.36 7.73
C ALA A 55 1.85 -16.50 6.98
N VAL A 56 2.98 -16.20 7.64
CA VAL A 56 4.33 -16.28 7.01
C VAL A 56 5.08 -17.56 7.38
N ALA A 57 4.39 -18.55 7.98
CA ALA A 57 5.02 -19.80 8.42
C ALA A 57 4.29 -21.05 7.91
N GLN A 58 3.77 -21.06 6.68
CA GLN A 58 3.37 -22.30 5.99
C GLN A 58 3.55 -22.14 4.46
N ASP A 59 4.80 -22.10 4.00
CA ASP A 59 5.15 -22.58 2.66
C ASP A 59 6.42 -23.40 2.84
N GLY A 60 6.24 -24.68 3.19
CA GLY A 60 7.32 -25.57 3.58
C GLY A 60 6.84 -26.93 4.07
N SER A 61 5.76 -27.47 3.51
CA SER A 61 5.32 -28.84 3.76
C SER A 61 5.39 -29.65 2.46
N GLU A 62 6.57 -30.24 2.30
CA GLU A 62 6.79 -31.65 1.98
C GLU A 62 6.14 -32.21 0.70
N GLU A 63 6.98 -32.25 -0.32
CA GLU A 63 6.98 -33.23 -1.41
C GLU A 63 6.73 -34.64 -0.86
N SER A 64 5.50 -35.13 -0.98
CA SER A 64 5.17 -36.55 -0.85
C SER A 64 4.83 -37.09 -2.24
N ILE A 65 5.85 -37.46 -2.99
CA ILE A 65 5.70 -38.21 -4.24
C ILE A 65 5.36 -39.66 -3.85
N SER A 66 4.09 -40.01 -3.95
CA SER A 66 3.61 -41.38 -3.83
C SER A 66 4.04 -42.20 -5.05
N LEU A 67 4.88 -43.23 -4.85
CA LEU A 67 5.18 -44.27 -5.84
C LEU A 67 4.05 -45.32 -5.86
N PRO A 68 3.53 -45.74 -7.03
CA PRO A 68 2.59 -46.85 -7.11
C PRO A 68 3.31 -48.21 -6.95
N SER A 69 2.63 -49.17 -6.31
CA SER A 69 3.05 -50.56 -6.11
C SER A 69 2.86 -51.43 -7.35
#